data_AF-A0A6A6HVP2-F1
#
_entry.id   AF-A0A6A6HVP2-F1
#
_cell.length_a   1.000
_cell.length_b   1.000
_cell.length_c   1.000
_cell.angle_alpha   90.00
_cell.angle_beta   90.00
_cell.angle_gamma   90.00
#
_symmetry.space_group_name_H-M   'P 1'
#
loop_
_entity.id
_entity.type
_entity.pdbx_description
1 polymer ?
#
loop_
_entity_poly.entity_id
_entity_poly.type
_entity_poly.pdbx_seq_one_letter_code
_entity_poly.pdbx_strand_id
1 'polypeptide(L)'
;MARRTGFDESTGQVYTETTAPVHSMVSTVLNRTTGKKENPSTYRHPGPGASSLYDSALRLCIWNVEQFTPEAVVYASLPYAERIYKCLKERGVLTLKAWAMFQAAFPQSEEIDHSYHTNVVAPRGADPDELEPIQNRLKLLPFMVWQFSSLTFLNLRNLRITPTELVDLLKFPNLAALVLEQNIDHSTGPSRDGIGIDDLFMRRWGTAIDEMGAFPKLKLLLFRHFPIYLDDSFKCFSNFPSLILCNVCSQWIHRDVKGMEGGQLISKGRWRYLPTTGCTRRQREPPKHLETKRQDDPHKDGYAI
;
A
#
# COMPACT_ATOMS: atom_id res chain seq x y z
N MET A 1 7.62 27.04 11.13
CA MET A 1 7.96 27.15 12.56
C MET A 1 8.11 28.62 12.89
N ALA A 2 7.40 29.12 13.90
CA ALA A 2 7.59 30.48 14.38
C ALA A 2 8.53 30.44 15.58
N ARG A 3 9.53 31.33 15.60
CA ARG A 3 10.41 31.53 16.75
C ARG A 3 10.16 32.92 17.31
N ARG A 4 9.95 32.99 18.63
CA ARG A 4 9.80 34.24 19.37
C ARG A 4 10.79 34.25 20.51
N THR A 5 11.65 35.26 20.55
CA THR A 5 12.56 35.49 21.68
C THR A 5 11.84 36.34 22.73
N GLY A 6 11.87 35.90 23.98
CA GLY A 6 11.29 36.59 25.12
C GLY A 6 12.33 36.81 26.21
N PHE A 7 12.10 37.81 27.05
CA PHE A 7 12.90 38.09 28.24
C PHE A 7 11.97 38.09 29.43
N ASP A 8 12.29 37.31 30.46
CA ASP A 8 11.57 37.28 31.72
C ASP A 8 12.24 38.27 32.70
N GLU A 9 11.58 39.39 32.94
CA GLU A 9 12.08 40.47 33.81
C GLU A 9 12.23 40.04 35.27
N SER A 10 11.49 39.03 35.72
CA SER A 10 11.52 38.59 37.11
C SER A 10 12.71 37.67 37.41
N THR A 11 13.17 36.91 36.42
CA THR A 11 14.28 35.97 36.54
C THR A 11 15.55 36.43 35.82
N GLY A 12 15.45 37.47 34.98
CA GLY A 12 16.53 37.95 34.11
C GLY A 12 16.88 36.97 32.99
N GLN A 13 16.04 35.98 32.71
CA GLN A 13 16.32 34.95 31.72
C GLN A 13 15.81 35.34 30.33
N VAL A 14 16.66 35.18 29.32
CA VAL A 14 16.25 35.23 27.91
C VAL A 14 15.85 33.82 27.48
N TYR A 15 14.64 33.65 26.97
CA TYR A 15 14.15 32.38 26.44
C TYR A 15 13.78 32.52 24.96
N THR A 16 13.84 31.40 24.25
CA THR A 16 13.36 31.33 22.87
C THR A 16 12.19 30.36 22.82
N GLU A 17 10.99 30.89 22.65
CA GLU A 17 9.79 30.10 22.44
C GLU A 17 9.75 29.68 20.96
N THR A 18 9.73 28.36 20.74
CA THR A 18 9.54 27.79 19.40
C THR A 18 8.15 27.19 19.35
N THR A 19 7.23 27.84 18.66
CA THR A 19 5.89 27.29 18.43
C THR A 19 5.94 26.40 17.19
N ALA A 20 5.85 25.09 17.42
CA ALA A 20 5.61 24.13 16.36
C ALA A 20 4.09 23.89 16.27
N PRO A 21 3.48 23.97 15.07
CA PRO A 21 2.10 23.55 14.91
C PRO A 21 1.96 22.10 15.35
N VAL A 22 1.13 21.84 16.36
CA VAL A 22 0.78 20.48 16.80
C VAL A 22 -0.04 19.86 15.67
N HIS A 23 0.62 19.05 14.87
CA HIS A 23 -0.07 18.15 13.97
C HIS A 23 -0.51 16.97 14.83
N SER A 24 -1.80 16.62 14.79
CA SER A 24 -2.30 15.41 15.45
C SER A 24 -1.38 14.25 15.07
N MET A 25 -0.82 13.56 16.08
CA MET A 25 -0.01 12.35 15.88
C MET A 25 -0.86 11.18 15.36
N VAL A 26 -2.18 11.35 15.29
CA VAL A 26 -3.08 10.39 14.67
C VAL A 26 -2.91 10.53 13.17
N SER A 27 -2.28 9.52 12.57
CA SER A 27 -2.10 9.45 11.13
C SER A 27 -3.43 9.67 10.41
N THR A 28 -3.42 10.65 9.51
CA THR A 28 -4.56 11.01 8.68
C THR A 28 -4.92 9.91 7.68
N VAL A 29 -4.05 8.92 7.49
CA VAL A 29 -4.22 7.83 6.53
C VAL A 29 -5.46 6.98 6.85
N LEU A 30 -5.69 6.66 8.12
CA LEU A 30 -6.85 5.86 8.53
C LEU A 30 -8.17 6.54 8.21
N ASN A 31 -8.20 7.87 8.32
CA ASN A 31 -9.40 8.69 8.16
C ASN A 31 -9.47 9.37 6.79
N ARG A 32 -8.53 9.06 5.89
CA ARG A 32 -8.47 9.70 4.57
C ARG A 32 -9.65 9.20 3.75
N THR A 33 -10.43 10.15 3.25
CA THR A 33 -11.56 9.93 2.35
C THR A 33 -11.29 10.67 1.04
N THR A 34 -11.84 10.17 -0.06
CA THR A 34 -11.78 10.85 -1.36
C THR A 34 -12.94 11.82 -1.55
N GLY A 35 -14.03 11.60 -0.83
CA GLY A 35 -15.24 12.40 -0.84
C GLY A 35 -15.35 13.37 0.33
N LYS A 36 -16.43 14.16 0.31
CA LYS A 36 -16.78 15.11 1.36
C LYS A 36 -17.84 14.50 2.26
N LYS A 37 -17.57 14.42 3.57
CA LYS A 37 -18.61 14.11 4.56
C LYS A 37 -19.58 15.30 4.61
N GLU A 38 -20.86 15.06 4.30
CA GLU A 38 -21.92 16.06 4.42
C GLU A 38 -22.36 16.17 5.87
N ASN A 39 -22.27 17.36 6.47
CA ASN A 39 -22.70 17.56 7.84
C ASN A 39 -24.25 17.46 7.92
N PRO A 40 -24.79 16.50 8.69
CA PRO A 40 -26.23 16.32 8.83
C PRO A 40 -26.97 17.59 9.27
N SER A 41 -26.36 18.45 10.09
CA SER A 41 -27.00 19.70 10.55
C SER A 41 -27.20 20.75 9.46
N THR A 42 -26.43 20.64 8.37
CA THR A 42 -26.49 21.56 7.22
C THR A 42 -27.22 20.96 6.02
N TYR A 43 -27.62 19.69 6.10
CA TYR A 43 -28.23 18.99 4.99
C TYR A 43 -29.61 19.57 4.66
N ARG A 44 -29.88 19.77 3.37
CA ARG A 44 -31.20 20.14 2.85
C ARG A 44 -31.66 19.08 1.85
N HIS A 45 -32.88 18.59 2.05
CA HIS A 45 -33.49 17.64 1.13
C HIS A 45 -33.74 18.34 -0.22
N PRO A 46 -33.23 17.82 -1.34
CA PRO A 46 -33.37 18.49 -2.65
C PRO A 46 -34.77 18.34 -3.25
N GLY A 47 -35.55 17.35 -2.81
CA GLY A 47 -36.91 17.13 -3.29
C GLY A 47 -37.98 17.87 -2.47
N PRO A 48 -39.24 17.86 -2.93
CA PRO A 48 -40.35 18.42 -2.17
C PRO A 48 -40.54 17.66 -0.85
N GLY A 49 -40.87 18.38 0.23
CA GLY A 49 -41.13 17.80 1.55
C GLY A 49 -39.88 17.52 2.39
N ALA A 50 -40.12 16.93 3.56
CA ALA A 50 -39.07 16.53 4.49
C ALA A 50 -38.38 15.23 4.04
N SER A 51 -37.10 15.08 4.39
CA SER A 51 -36.38 13.81 4.21
C SER A 51 -37.08 12.70 4.99
N SER A 52 -37.07 11.48 4.46
CA SER A 52 -37.58 10.33 5.23
C SER A 52 -36.76 10.12 6.51
N LEU A 53 -37.38 9.55 7.54
CA LEU A 53 -36.69 9.17 8.77
C LEU A 53 -35.53 8.21 8.46
N TYR A 54 -35.78 7.27 7.55
CA TYR A 54 -34.80 6.31 7.07
C TYR A 54 -33.55 6.99 6.47
N ASP A 55 -33.73 7.92 5.54
CA ASP A 55 -32.60 8.65 4.93
C ASP A 55 -31.85 9.51 5.95
N SER A 56 -32.58 10.06 6.92
CA SER A 56 -31.98 10.88 7.99
C SER A 56 -31.13 10.02 8.92
N ALA A 57 -31.63 8.84 9.31
CA ALA A 57 -30.88 7.87 10.10
C ALA A 57 -29.63 7.38 9.34
N LEU A 58 -29.77 7.04 8.05
CA LEU A 58 -28.67 6.60 7.21
C LEU A 58 -27.54 7.65 7.12
N ARG A 59 -27.89 8.94 6.95
CA ARG A 59 -26.90 10.03 6.96
C ARG A 59 -26.19 10.16 8.31
N LEU A 60 -26.92 10.03 9.42
CA LEU A 60 -26.33 10.06 10.76
C LEU A 60 -25.36 8.88 10.99
N CYS A 61 -25.71 7.68 10.51
CA CYS A 61 -24.83 6.52 10.55
C CYS A 61 -23.55 6.76 9.74
N ILE A 62 -23.68 7.28 8.51
CA ILE A 62 -22.53 7.61 7.64
C ILE A 62 -21.62 8.65 8.30
N TRP A 63 -22.21 9.70 8.89
CA TRP A 63 -21.46 10.77 9.54
C TRP A 63 -20.64 10.26 10.74
N ASN A 64 -21.24 9.38 11.55
CA ASN A 64 -20.65 8.86 12.78
C ASN A 64 -20.02 7.47 12.62
N VAL A 65 -19.79 6.99 11.39
CA VAL A 65 -19.30 5.62 11.14
C VAL A 65 -18.03 5.29 11.92
N GLU A 66 -17.14 6.27 12.13
CA GLU A 66 -15.88 6.07 12.86
C GLU A 66 -16.06 5.76 14.36
N GLN A 67 -17.26 5.99 14.90
CA GLN A 67 -17.62 5.71 16.29
C GLN A 67 -18.21 4.31 16.47
N PHE A 68 -18.51 3.60 15.37
CA PHE A 68 -19.05 2.26 15.45
C PHE A 68 -17.98 1.24 15.84
N THR A 69 -18.42 0.20 16.53
CA THR A 69 -17.65 -1.02 16.77
C THR A 69 -18.23 -2.15 15.90
N PRO A 70 -17.45 -3.18 15.54
CA PRO A 70 -17.97 -4.31 14.76
C PRO A 70 -19.25 -4.90 15.35
N GLU A 71 -19.33 -5.02 16.68
CA GLU A 71 -20.51 -5.55 17.40
C GLU A 71 -21.74 -4.66 17.21
N ALA A 72 -21.56 -3.33 17.27
CA ALA A 72 -22.63 -2.37 17.01
C ALA A 72 -23.18 -2.49 15.58
N VAL A 73 -22.31 -2.74 14.59
CA VAL A 73 -22.75 -2.94 13.20
C VAL A 73 -23.51 -4.25 13.04
N VAL A 74 -23.12 -5.32 13.74
CA VAL A 74 -23.85 -6.60 13.73
C VAL A 74 -25.29 -6.43 14.23
N TYR A 75 -25.51 -5.61 15.26
CA TYR A 75 -26.87 -5.32 15.76
C TYR A 75 -27.78 -4.64 14.74
N ALA A 76 -27.24 -3.87 13.79
CA ALA A 76 -28.03 -3.23 12.74
C ALA A 76 -28.60 -4.23 11.73
N SER A 77 -28.20 -5.51 11.79
CA SER A 77 -28.42 -6.56 10.78
C SER A 77 -27.77 -6.26 9.42
N LEU A 78 -27.42 -7.33 8.70
CA LEU A 78 -26.66 -7.27 7.46
C LEU A 78 -27.27 -6.33 6.39
N PRO A 79 -28.60 -6.33 6.11
CA PRO A 79 -29.16 -5.49 5.05
C PRO A 79 -28.98 -3.98 5.27
N TYR A 80 -29.01 -3.51 6.52
CA TYR A 80 -28.77 -2.10 6.83
C TYR A 80 -27.28 -1.78 6.80
N ALA A 81 -26.44 -2.69 7.30
CA ALA A 81 -24.99 -2.55 7.24
C ALA A 81 -24.50 -2.45 5.78
N GLU A 82 -24.97 -3.30 4.89
CA GLU A 82 -24.68 -3.27 3.45
C GLU A 82 -25.09 -1.94 2.83
N ARG A 83 -26.29 -1.42 3.19
CA ARG A 83 -26.77 -0.13 2.70
C ARG A 83 -25.91 1.04 3.20
N ILE A 84 -25.49 1.02 4.47
CA ILE A 84 -24.54 2.01 5.01
C ILE A 84 -23.21 1.91 4.24
N TYR A 85 -22.66 0.71 4.10
CA TYR A 85 -21.39 0.46 3.41
C TYR A 85 -21.42 0.96 1.96
N LYS A 86 -22.48 0.61 1.22
CA LYS A 86 -22.70 1.08 -0.15
C LYS A 86 -22.74 2.60 -0.24
N CYS A 87 -23.47 3.27 0.66
CA CYS A 87 -23.51 4.73 0.67
C CYS A 87 -22.16 5.37 1.05
N LEU A 88 -21.36 4.75 1.93
CA LEU A 88 -20.01 5.21 2.22
C LEU A 88 -19.11 5.15 0.97
N LYS A 89 -19.22 4.06 0.20
CA LYS A 89 -18.46 3.82 -1.04
C LYS A 89 -18.87 4.79 -2.15
N GLU A 90 -20.16 4.93 -2.42
CA GLU A 90 -20.71 5.83 -3.45
C GLU A 90 -20.33 7.29 -3.19
N ARG A 91 -20.29 7.71 -1.93
CA ARG A 91 -19.91 9.07 -1.52
C ARG A 91 -18.40 9.27 -1.41
N GLY A 92 -17.58 8.23 -1.57
CA GLY A 92 -16.12 8.29 -1.38
C GLY A 92 -15.68 8.59 0.06
N VAL A 93 -16.55 8.34 1.04
CA VAL A 93 -16.28 8.61 2.47
C VAL A 93 -15.96 7.34 3.26
N LEU A 94 -15.88 6.18 2.60
CA LEU A 94 -15.40 4.94 3.19
C LEU A 94 -13.92 5.09 3.55
N THR A 95 -13.63 5.00 4.85
CA THR A 95 -12.28 4.99 5.40
C THR A 95 -11.77 3.56 5.55
N LEU A 96 -10.45 3.40 5.72
CA LEU A 96 -9.86 2.09 5.98
C LEU A 96 -10.37 1.51 7.30
N LYS A 97 -10.55 2.36 8.32
CA LYS A 97 -11.11 1.98 9.61
C LYS A 97 -12.57 1.51 9.48
N ALA A 98 -13.40 2.25 8.75
CA ALA A 98 -14.78 1.82 8.48
C ALA A 98 -14.80 0.49 7.70
N TRP A 99 -14.02 0.38 6.62
CA TRP A 99 -13.94 -0.84 5.82
C TRP A 99 -13.60 -2.09 6.65
N ALA A 100 -12.53 -2.02 7.45
CA ALA A 100 -12.11 -3.17 8.23
C ALA A 100 -13.08 -3.49 9.38
N MET A 101 -13.83 -2.52 9.87
CA MET A 101 -14.93 -2.76 10.83
C MET A 101 -16.09 -3.52 10.17
N PHE A 102 -16.47 -3.18 8.94
CA PHE A 102 -17.49 -3.93 8.19
C PHE A 102 -17.01 -5.35 7.85
N GLN A 103 -15.75 -5.52 7.44
CA GLN A 103 -15.15 -6.84 7.21
C GLN A 103 -15.11 -7.69 8.49
N ALA A 104 -14.82 -7.08 9.64
CA ALA A 104 -14.85 -7.76 10.93
C ALA A 104 -16.28 -8.19 11.34
N ALA A 105 -17.28 -7.33 11.09
CA ALA A 105 -18.67 -7.61 11.42
C ALA A 105 -19.29 -8.69 10.51
N PHE A 106 -18.93 -8.71 9.22
CA PHE A 106 -19.54 -9.58 8.22
C PHE A 106 -18.49 -10.16 7.25
N PRO A 107 -17.61 -11.06 7.72
CA PRO A 107 -16.50 -11.59 6.93
C PRO A 107 -16.94 -12.46 5.74
N GLN A 108 -18.21 -12.88 5.70
CA GLN A 108 -18.79 -13.74 4.65
C GLN A 108 -19.74 -13.00 3.71
N SER A 109 -19.93 -11.69 3.87
CA SER A 109 -20.81 -10.92 2.97
C SER A 109 -20.14 -10.70 1.62
N GLU A 110 -20.85 -11.05 0.55
CA GLU A 110 -20.41 -10.81 -0.83
C GLU A 110 -20.52 -9.32 -1.22
N GLU A 111 -21.36 -8.54 -0.54
CA GLU A 111 -21.60 -7.12 -0.81
C GLU A 111 -20.50 -6.21 -0.23
N ILE A 112 -19.74 -6.70 0.76
CA ILE A 112 -18.65 -5.95 1.39
C ILE A 112 -17.33 -6.37 0.74
N ASP A 113 -16.67 -5.41 0.07
CA ASP A 113 -15.42 -5.69 -0.65
C ASP A 113 -14.35 -6.27 0.29
N HIS A 114 -13.77 -7.42 -0.04
CA HIS A 114 -12.67 -8.03 0.74
C HIS A 114 -11.31 -7.36 0.51
N SER A 115 -11.25 -6.33 -0.33
CA SER A 115 -10.04 -5.57 -0.60
C SER A 115 -10.28 -4.09 -0.40
N TYR A 116 -9.30 -3.40 0.18
CA TYR A 116 -9.29 -1.94 0.27
C TYR A 116 -8.10 -1.38 -0.49
N HIS A 117 -8.38 -0.36 -1.31
CA HIS A 117 -7.34 0.35 -2.06
C HIS A 117 -7.22 1.79 -1.56
N THR A 118 -5.98 2.22 -1.32
CA THR A 118 -5.69 3.59 -0.90
C THR A 118 -4.53 4.16 -1.69
N ASN A 119 -4.69 5.42 -2.09
CA ASN A 119 -3.63 6.17 -2.75
C ASN A 119 -2.78 6.87 -1.69
N VAL A 120 -1.51 6.50 -1.68
CA VAL A 120 -0.49 7.18 -0.90
C VAL A 120 0.06 8.32 -1.75
N VAL A 121 -0.13 9.55 -1.29
CA VAL A 121 0.29 10.76 -2.01
C VAL A 121 1.14 11.59 -1.06
N ALA A 122 2.26 12.10 -1.54
CA ALA A 122 3.12 12.99 -0.78
C ALA A 122 2.37 14.31 -0.50
N PRO A 123 2.64 14.98 0.63
CA PRO A 123 2.18 16.35 0.83
C PRO A 123 2.55 17.25 -0.35
N ARG A 124 1.75 18.27 -0.63
CA ARG A 124 1.99 19.14 -1.77
C ARG A 124 3.32 19.87 -1.57
N GLY A 125 4.27 19.67 -2.48
CA GLY A 125 5.63 20.24 -2.40
C GLY A 125 6.66 19.40 -1.64
N ALA A 126 6.26 18.25 -1.07
CA ALA A 126 7.18 17.26 -0.53
C ALA A 126 7.70 16.34 -1.65
N ASP A 127 8.95 15.92 -1.52
CA ASP A 127 9.50 14.88 -2.39
C ASP A 127 8.76 13.55 -2.13
N PRO A 128 8.47 12.72 -3.16
CA PRO A 128 8.03 11.34 -2.95
C PRO A 128 8.90 10.54 -1.96
N ASP A 129 10.18 10.88 -1.84
CA ASP A 129 11.11 10.30 -0.87
C ASP A 129 10.80 10.68 0.60
N GLU A 130 10.02 11.75 0.81
CA GLU A 130 9.55 12.20 2.13
C GLU A 130 8.22 11.55 2.53
N LEU A 131 7.74 10.57 1.76
CA LEU A 131 6.58 9.78 2.16
C LEU A 131 6.82 9.10 3.50
N GLU A 132 5.83 9.22 4.39
CA GLU A 132 5.86 8.50 5.66
C GLU A 132 6.09 6.99 5.39
N PRO A 133 7.06 6.35 6.10
CA PRO A 133 7.39 4.95 5.91
C PRO A 133 6.14 4.06 5.93
N ILE A 134 6.12 3.08 5.03
CA ILE A 134 5.07 2.08 4.91
C ILE A 134 4.84 1.40 6.26
N GLN A 135 5.91 1.18 7.04
CA GLN A 135 5.80 0.65 8.40
C GLN A 135 4.87 1.47 9.29
N ASN A 136 5.00 2.80 9.31
CA ASN A 136 4.14 3.63 10.17
C ASN A 136 2.69 3.55 9.71
N ARG A 137 2.45 3.42 8.40
CA ARG A 137 1.12 3.21 7.83
C ARG A 137 0.54 1.85 8.21
N LEU A 138 1.36 0.81 8.11
CA LEU A 138 0.98 -0.56 8.45
C LEU A 138 0.85 -0.77 9.96
N LYS A 139 1.62 -0.05 10.79
CA LYS A 139 1.53 -0.02 12.26
C LYS A 139 0.26 0.64 12.79
N LEU A 140 -0.57 1.22 11.92
CA LEU A 140 -1.88 1.76 12.30
C LEU A 140 -3.01 0.75 12.10
N LEU A 141 -2.79 -0.25 11.24
CA LEU A 141 -3.67 -1.42 11.14
C LEU A 141 -3.87 -2.20 12.47
N PRO A 142 -2.86 -2.36 13.37
CA PRO A 142 -2.95 -3.12 14.62
C PRO A 142 -3.90 -2.52 15.67
N PHE A 143 -4.31 -1.25 15.56
CA PHE A 143 -5.35 -0.70 16.42
C PHE A 143 -6.75 -1.22 16.07
N MET A 144 -6.87 -1.95 14.95
CA MET A 144 -8.03 -2.77 14.69
C MET A 144 -7.77 -4.14 15.31
N VAL A 145 -8.66 -4.54 16.21
CA VAL A 145 -8.61 -5.74 17.08
C VAL A 145 -8.34 -7.08 16.33
N TRP A 146 -8.31 -7.04 15.01
CA TRP A 146 -7.89 -8.13 14.13
C TRP A 146 -6.39 -8.03 13.86
N GLN A 147 -5.62 -8.76 14.66
CA GLN A 147 -4.19 -9.02 14.48
C GLN A 147 -3.85 -9.27 13.00
N PHE A 148 -2.62 -8.93 12.59
CA PHE A 148 -1.98 -9.17 11.27
C PHE A 148 -2.28 -10.53 10.61
N SER A 149 -2.82 -11.47 11.37
CA SER A 149 -3.43 -12.71 10.95
C SER A 149 -4.52 -12.63 9.85
N SER A 150 -5.29 -11.55 9.69
CA SER A 150 -6.34 -11.52 8.66
C SER A 150 -5.83 -11.09 7.28
N LEU A 151 -4.67 -10.44 7.21
CA LEU A 151 -4.13 -9.93 5.94
C LEU A 151 -3.53 -11.06 5.10
N THR A 152 -4.24 -11.44 4.04
CA THR A 152 -3.82 -12.50 3.11
C THR A 152 -3.23 -11.95 1.80
N PHE A 153 -3.55 -10.71 1.43
CA PHE A 153 -3.07 -10.05 0.23
C PHE A 153 -2.57 -8.64 0.53
N LEU A 154 -1.33 -8.35 0.13
CA LEU A 154 -0.75 -7.01 0.24
C LEU A 154 -0.18 -6.58 -1.11
N ASN A 155 -0.55 -5.38 -1.55
CA ASN A 155 -0.15 -4.83 -2.83
C ASN A 155 0.35 -3.39 -2.67
N LEU A 156 1.67 -3.22 -2.80
CA LEU A 156 2.40 -1.97 -2.67
C LEU A 156 3.02 -1.65 -4.03
N ARG A 157 2.50 -0.61 -4.70
CA ARG A 157 2.97 -0.23 -6.04
C ARG A 157 3.38 1.22 -6.12
N ASN A 158 4.39 1.49 -6.93
CA ASN A 158 4.93 2.83 -7.18
C ASN A 158 5.36 3.53 -5.88
N LEU A 159 5.82 2.75 -4.89
CA LEU A 159 6.36 3.25 -3.64
C LEU A 159 7.86 2.99 -3.59
N ARG A 160 8.59 3.87 -2.91
CA ARG A 160 9.98 3.59 -2.54
C ARG A 160 9.94 2.65 -1.32
N ILE A 161 10.36 1.42 -1.52
CA ILE A 161 10.41 0.41 -0.47
C ILE A 161 11.86 0.29 0.02
N THR A 162 12.05 0.49 1.31
CA THR A 162 13.35 0.42 1.98
C THR A 162 13.63 -0.99 2.51
N PRO A 163 14.91 -1.36 2.73
CA PRO A 163 15.28 -2.62 3.35
C PRO A 163 14.57 -2.88 4.68
N THR A 164 14.45 -1.86 5.53
CA THR A 164 13.78 -1.96 6.83
C THR A 164 12.29 -2.24 6.67
N GLU A 165 11.61 -1.60 5.73
CA GLU A 165 10.21 -1.88 5.41
C GLU A 165 10.01 -3.32 4.94
N LEU A 166 10.92 -3.86 4.13
CA LEU A 166 10.82 -5.24 3.66
C LEU A 166 11.05 -6.27 4.78
N VAL A 167 11.97 -6.00 5.70
CA VAL A 167 12.15 -6.82 6.92
C VAL A 167 10.90 -6.77 7.80
N ASP A 168 10.24 -5.61 7.89
CA ASP A 168 9.01 -5.48 8.66
C ASP A 168 7.83 -6.29 8.10
N LEU A 169 7.85 -6.62 6.79
CA LEU A 169 6.86 -7.51 6.19
C LEU A 169 6.94 -8.95 6.72
N LEU A 170 8.04 -9.35 7.35
CA LEU A 170 8.17 -10.67 7.98
C LEU A 170 7.18 -10.87 9.13
N LYS A 171 6.62 -9.79 9.67
CA LYS A 171 5.64 -9.79 10.78
C LYS A 171 4.23 -10.24 10.36
N PHE A 172 3.99 -10.52 9.07
CA PHE A 172 2.68 -10.88 8.54
C PHE A 172 2.59 -12.39 8.20
N PRO A 173 2.22 -13.24 9.17
CA PRO A 173 2.31 -14.69 9.02
C PRO A 173 1.31 -15.27 8.01
N ASN A 174 0.21 -14.56 7.73
CA ASN A 174 -0.88 -15.07 6.91
C ASN A 174 -0.91 -14.52 5.48
N LEU A 175 0.11 -13.76 5.06
CA LEU A 175 0.23 -13.31 3.68
C LEU A 175 0.32 -14.52 2.74
N ALA A 176 -0.64 -14.61 1.83
CA ALA A 176 -0.70 -15.61 0.78
C ALA A 176 -0.21 -15.07 -0.57
N ALA A 177 -0.38 -13.77 -0.79
CA ALA A 177 0.08 -13.08 -1.99
C ALA A 177 0.65 -11.70 -1.65
N LEU A 178 1.85 -11.42 -2.15
CA LEU A 178 2.59 -10.19 -1.91
C LEU A 178 3.00 -9.57 -3.24
N VAL A 179 2.59 -8.32 -3.48
CA VAL A 179 2.95 -7.55 -4.66
C VAL A 179 3.73 -6.33 -4.23
N LEU A 180 4.98 -6.27 -4.67
CA LEU A 180 5.93 -5.20 -4.44
C LEU A 180 6.39 -4.68 -5.79
N GLU A 181 6.08 -3.42 -6.06
CA GLU A 181 6.47 -2.75 -7.30
C GLU A 181 7.05 -1.39 -6.93
N GLN A 182 8.37 -1.27 -7.07
CA GLN A 182 9.09 -0.03 -6.82
C GLN A 182 8.86 0.96 -7.96
N ASN A 183 8.85 2.25 -7.67
CA ASN A 183 8.84 3.27 -8.71
C ASN A 183 10.15 3.19 -9.54
N ILE A 184 10.01 3.07 -10.87
CA ILE A 184 11.11 2.93 -11.84
C ILE A 184 12.13 4.06 -11.72
N ASP A 185 11.67 5.28 -11.42
CA ASP A 185 12.55 6.45 -11.30
C ASP A 185 13.54 6.32 -10.13
N HIS A 186 13.20 5.49 -9.13
CA HIS A 186 14.08 5.18 -8.00
C HIS A 186 14.86 3.86 -8.19
N SER A 187 14.69 3.18 -9.33
CA SER A 187 15.46 1.97 -9.68
C SER A 187 16.87 2.30 -10.19
N THR A 188 17.45 3.44 -9.82
CA THR A 188 18.74 3.94 -10.31
C THR A 188 19.90 3.12 -9.76
N GLY A 189 20.15 1.96 -10.37
CA GLY A 189 21.33 1.12 -10.15
C GLY A 189 21.48 0.61 -8.70
N PRO A 190 22.53 -0.18 -8.44
CA PRO A 190 22.94 -0.45 -7.07
C PRO A 190 23.23 0.89 -6.38
N SER A 191 22.58 1.13 -5.24
CA SER A 191 22.85 2.31 -4.41
C SER A 191 24.35 2.36 -4.13
N ARG A 192 25.01 3.48 -4.47
CA ARG A 192 26.45 3.67 -4.21
C ARG A 192 26.79 3.53 -2.72
N ASP A 193 25.79 3.78 -1.88
CA ASP A 193 25.93 3.76 -0.43
C ASP A 193 25.65 2.37 0.17
N GLY A 194 25.22 1.39 -0.64
CA GLY A 194 24.88 0.04 -0.17
C GLY A 194 23.63 -0.03 0.73
N ILE A 195 22.83 1.04 0.78
CA ILE A 195 21.63 1.16 1.64
C ILE A 195 20.36 0.67 0.90
N GLY A 196 20.51 0.09 -0.29
CA GLY A 196 19.40 -0.34 -1.14
C GLY A 196 18.98 -1.80 -0.95
N ILE A 197 17.95 -2.19 -1.70
CA ILE A 197 17.57 -3.60 -1.89
C ILE A 197 18.43 -4.13 -3.04
N ASP A 198 19.62 -4.61 -2.71
CA ASP A 198 20.57 -5.25 -3.61
C ASP A 198 20.65 -6.77 -3.37
N ASP A 199 21.51 -7.48 -4.10
CA ASP A 199 21.66 -8.94 -3.95
C ASP A 199 22.16 -9.35 -2.55
N LEU A 200 23.02 -8.54 -1.92
CA LEU A 200 23.51 -8.81 -0.57
C LEU A 200 22.37 -8.74 0.45
N PHE A 201 21.53 -7.72 0.32
CA PHE A 201 20.32 -7.58 1.10
C PHE A 201 19.35 -8.73 0.84
N MET A 202 19.12 -9.13 -0.43
CA MET A 202 18.27 -10.26 -0.77
C MET A 202 18.75 -11.56 -0.11
N ARG A 203 20.06 -11.83 -0.10
CA ARG A 203 20.62 -12.99 0.61
C ARG A 203 20.31 -12.94 2.11
N ARG A 204 20.54 -11.80 2.76
CA ARG A 204 20.24 -11.61 4.20
C ARG A 204 18.75 -11.74 4.50
N TRP A 205 17.90 -11.18 3.65
CA TRP A 205 16.45 -11.28 3.79
C TRP A 205 15.98 -12.73 3.65
N GLY A 206 16.54 -13.47 2.70
CA GLY A 206 16.29 -14.91 2.54
C GLY A 206 16.69 -15.71 3.78
N THR A 207 17.84 -15.40 4.39
CA THR A 207 18.24 -16.02 5.67
C THR A 207 17.27 -15.67 6.79
N ALA A 208 16.87 -14.41 6.91
CA ALA A 208 15.91 -13.99 7.93
C ALA A 208 14.55 -14.67 7.78
N ILE A 209 14.08 -14.92 6.54
CA ILE A 209 12.83 -15.65 6.28
C ILE A 209 12.92 -17.08 6.82
N ASP A 210 14.03 -17.76 6.54
CA ASP A 210 14.28 -19.12 7.00
C ASP A 210 14.37 -19.19 8.54
N GLU A 211 15.20 -18.32 9.15
CA GLU A 211 15.39 -18.26 10.60
C GLU A 211 14.10 -17.93 11.37
N MET A 212 13.28 -17.02 10.84
CA MET A 212 12.03 -16.62 11.49
C MET A 212 10.84 -17.53 11.15
N GLY A 213 10.98 -18.45 10.19
CA GLY A 213 9.84 -19.19 9.62
C GLY A 213 8.78 -18.25 9.04
N ALA A 214 9.20 -17.13 8.46
CA ALA A 214 8.30 -16.09 7.96
C ALA A 214 7.57 -16.57 6.70
N PHE A 215 6.43 -15.93 6.40
CA PHE A 215 5.62 -16.22 5.21
C PHE A 215 5.22 -17.70 5.02
N PRO A 216 4.72 -18.40 6.06
CA PRO A 216 4.37 -19.82 5.97
C PRO A 216 3.29 -20.11 4.93
N LYS A 217 2.49 -19.10 4.54
CA LYS A 217 1.37 -19.23 3.58
C LYS A 217 1.61 -18.53 2.24
N LEU A 218 2.75 -17.87 2.06
CA LEU A 218 2.98 -17.04 0.86
C LEU A 218 3.22 -17.92 -0.35
N LYS A 219 2.27 -17.93 -1.29
CA LYS A 219 2.31 -18.73 -2.52
C LYS A 219 2.71 -17.91 -3.74
N LEU A 220 2.45 -16.60 -3.70
CA LEU A 220 2.63 -15.71 -4.84
C LEU A 220 3.40 -14.45 -4.44
N LEU A 221 4.49 -14.17 -5.15
CA LEU A 221 5.32 -12.98 -4.98
C LEU A 221 5.46 -12.23 -6.31
N LEU A 222 5.06 -10.97 -6.37
CA LEU A 222 5.43 -10.07 -7.46
C LEU A 222 6.49 -9.12 -6.91
N PHE A 223 7.67 -9.12 -7.52
CA PHE A 223 8.81 -8.31 -7.08
C PHE A 223 9.40 -7.55 -8.27
N ARG A 224 8.95 -6.31 -8.45
CA ARG A 224 9.17 -5.53 -9.67
C ARG A 224 9.93 -4.24 -9.41
N HIS A 225 10.77 -3.89 -10.38
CA HIS A 225 11.57 -2.67 -10.45
C HIS A 225 12.59 -2.50 -9.32
N PHE A 226 13.09 -3.63 -8.79
CA PHE A 226 14.21 -3.65 -7.85
C PHE A 226 15.54 -3.92 -8.58
N PRO A 227 16.67 -3.32 -8.15
CA PRO A 227 17.97 -3.48 -8.79
C PRO A 227 18.67 -4.79 -8.38
N ILE A 228 18.04 -5.92 -8.68
CA ILE A 228 18.46 -7.27 -8.27
C ILE A 228 18.82 -8.16 -9.46
N TYR A 229 19.71 -9.13 -9.25
CA TYR A 229 20.13 -10.11 -10.26
C TYR A 229 19.41 -11.45 -10.08
N LEU A 230 19.35 -12.25 -11.15
CA LEU A 230 18.56 -13.48 -11.18
C LEU A 230 19.02 -14.48 -10.10
N ASP A 231 20.29 -14.87 -10.08
CA ASP A 231 20.74 -15.98 -9.24
C ASP A 231 20.59 -15.72 -7.74
N ASP A 232 20.90 -14.52 -7.27
CA ASP A 232 20.86 -14.20 -5.84
C ASP A 232 19.44 -13.98 -5.33
N SER A 233 18.59 -13.37 -6.14
CA SER A 233 17.17 -13.22 -5.82
C SER A 233 16.46 -14.56 -5.72
N PHE A 234 16.75 -15.48 -6.65
CA PHE A 234 16.12 -16.79 -6.65
C PHE A 234 16.67 -17.73 -5.56
N LYS A 235 17.92 -17.55 -5.11
CA LYS A 235 18.39 -18.19 -3.86
C LYS A 235 17.57 -17.72 -2.66
N CYS A 236 17.32 -16.40 -2.53
CA CYS A 236 16.46 -15.85 -1.49
C CYS A 236 15.03 -16.40 -1.59
N PHE A 237 14.42 -16.37 -2.78
CA PHE A 237 13.05 -16.88 -2.98
C PHE A 237 12.90 -18.37 -2.67
N SER A 238 13.98 -19.13 -2.79
CA SER A 238 13.98 -20.56 -2.43
C SER A 238 13.87 -20.83 -0.94
N ASN A 239 14.04 -19.81 -0.08
CA ASN A 239 13.89 -19.93 1.37
C ASN A 239 12.45 -19.70 1.83
N PHE A 240 11.54 -19.31 0.94
CA PHE A 240 10.12 -19.19 1.27
C PHE A 240 9.50 -20.58 1.31
N PRO A 241 8.87 -20.97 2.43
CA PRO A 241 8.43 -22.36 2.64
C PRO A 241 7.30 -22.81 1.70
N SER A 242 6.44 -21.87 1.27
CA SER A 242 5.24 -22.16 0.50
C SER A 242 5.17 -21.42 -0.85
N LEU A 243 6.27 -20.80 -1.28
CA LEU A 243 6.26 -19.98 -2.50
C LEU A 243 6.24 -20.87 -3.74
N ILE A 244 5.25 -20.63 -4.61
CA ILE A 244 5.01 -21.44 -5.82
C ILE A 244 5.26 -20.62 -7.08
N LEU A 245 4.89 -19.33 -7.06
CA LEU A 245 4.96 -18.45 -8.21
C LEU A 245 5.62 -17.13 -7.84
N CYS A 246 6.63 -16.72 -8.61
CA CYS A 246 7.31 -15.44 -8.41
C CYS A 246 7.50 -14.65 -9.71
N ASN A 247 6.76 -13.56 -9.86
CA ASN A 247 6.91 -12.66 -10.97
C ASN A 247 7.99 -11.62 -10.64
N VAL A 248 9.12 -11.68 -11.33
CA VAL A 248 10.23 -10.77 -11.09
C VAL A 248 10.46 -9.92 -12.34
N CYS A 249 10.53 -8.60 -12.17
CA CYS A 249 10.76 -7.67 -13.27
C CYS A 249 11.88 -6.70 -12.89
N SER A 250 13.11 -6.98 -13.30
CA SER A 250 14.26 -6.09 -13.12
C SER A 250 15.02 -5.94 -14.43
N GLN A 251 15.57 -4.76 -14.69
CA GLN A 251 16.41 -4.53 -15.87
C GLN A 251 17.62 -5.48 -15.95
N TRP A 252 18.11 -5.97 -14.79
CA TRP A 252 19.22 -6.91 -14.72
C TRP A 252 18.75 -8.33 -15.00
N ILE A 253 17.66 -8.76 -14.38
CA ILE A 253 16.99 -10.03 -14.69
C ILE A 253 16.62 -10.13 -16.18
N HIS A 254 16.15 -9.03 -16.78
CA HIS A 254 15.88 -8.98 -18.22
C HIS A 254 17.11 -9.32 -19.08
N ARG A 255 18.32 -8.97 -18.62
CA ARG A 255 19.57 -9.34 -19.29
C ARG A 255 19.91 -10.81 -19.04
N ASP A 256 19.73 -11.27 -17.81
CA ASP A 256 20.04 -12.65 -17.40
C ASP A 256 19.15 -13.69 -18.10
N VAL A 257 17.87 -13.38 -18.31
CA VAL A 257 16.90 -14.28 -18.98
C VAL A 257 16.89 -14.13 -20.50
N LYS A 258 17.69 -13.21 -21.07
CA LYS A 258 17.70 -12.98 -22.52
C LYS A 258 18.21 -14.24 -23.23
N GLY A 259 17.34 -14.84 -24.04
CA GLY A 259 17.64 -16.08 -24.76
C GLY A 259 17.31 -17.36 -23.99
N MET A 260 16.72 -17.26 -22.79
CA MET A 260 16.17 -18.43 -22.11
C MET A 260 14.90 -18.92 -22.80
N GLU A 261 14.80 -20.25 -22.95
CA GLU A 261 13.61 -20.90 -23.47
C GLU A 261 12.61 -21.18 -22.36
N GLY A 262 11.31 -21.15 -22.69
CA GLY A 262 10.27 -21.49 -21.71
C GLY A 262 10.45 -22.91 -21.17
N GLY A 263 10.36 -23.04 -19.85
CA GLY A 263 10.62 -24.31 -19.16
C GLY A 263 12.08 -24.51 -18.73
N GLN A 264 13.01 -23.64 -19.13
CA GLN A 264 14.39 -23.72 -18.69
C GLN A 264 14.51 -23.60 -17.17
N LEU A 265 15.40 -24.39 -16.60
CA LEU A 265 15.63 -24.44 -15.16
C LEU A 265 16.62 -23.35 -14.70
N ILE A 266 16.28 -22.66 -13.61
CA ILE A 266 17.07 -21.58 -13.00
C ILE A 266 17.44 -21.98 -11.55
N SER A 267 18.54 -21.42 -11.02
CA SER A 267 18.98 -21.59 -9.63
C SER A 267 19.09 -23.07 -9.24
N LYS A 268 19.96 -23.79 -9.95
CA LYS A 268 20.23 -25.22 -9.73
C LYS A 268 18.99 -26.13 -9.84
N GLY A 269 18.03 -25.79 -10.69
CA GLY A 269 16.88 -26.66 -10.96
C GLY A 269 15.66 -26.42 -10.08
N ARG A 270 15.71 -25.50 -9.12
CA ARG A 270 14.56 -25.24 -8.23
C ARG A 270 13.45 -24.43 -8.89
N TRP A 271 13.79 -23.62 -9.88
CA TRP A 271 12.84 -22.73 -10.53
C TRP A 271 12.74 -23.04 -12.00
N ARG A 272 11.54 -22.90 -12.55
CA ARG A 272 11.25 -23.07 -13.96
C ARG A 272 10.87 -21.72 -14.55
N TYR A 273 11.56 -21.32 -15.60
CA TYR A 273 11.25 -20.09 -16.32
C TYR A 273 9.92 -20.22 -17.06
N LEU A 274 8.97 -19.33 -16.77
CA LEU A 274 7.70 -19.22 -17.48
C LEU A 274 7.70 -17.90 -18.27
N PRO A 275 7.92 -17.93 -19.60
CA PRO A 275 7.93 -16.71 -20.38
C PRO A 275 6.51 -16.15 -20.43
N THR A 276 6.32 -14.91 -19.97
CA THR A 276 5.09 -14.19 -20.33
C THR A 276 5.18 -13.71 -21.75
N THR A 277 4.57 -14.47 -22.65
CA THR A 277 4.12 -13.96 -23.94
C THR A 277 2.94 -13.01 -23.68
N GLY A 278 3.11 -11.70 -23.90
CA GLY A 278 1.96 -10.79 -24.01
C GLY A 278 1.94 -9.56 -23.10
N CYS A 279 2.97 -9.29 -22.30
CA CYS A 279 3.11 -7.96 -21.70
C CYS A 279 3.89 -7.02 -22.64
N THR A 280 3.55 -7.04 -23.93
CA THR A 280 3.84 -5.89 -24.79
C THR A 280 3.10 -4.73 -24.15
N ARG A 281 3.87 -3.88 -23.48
CA ARG A 281 3.43 -2.60 -22.94
C ARG A 281 2.59 -1.97 -24.03
N ARG A 282 1.25 -1.96 -23.90
CA ARG A 282 0.42 -1.11 -24.75
C ARG A 282 0.98 0.27 -24.50
N GLN A 283 1.83 0.74 -25.40
CA GLN A 283 2.22 2.12 -25.45
C GLN A 283 0.89 2.85 -25.44
N ARG A 284 0.60 3.56 -24.34
CA ARG A 284 -0.35 4.66 -24.43
C ARG A 284 0.25 5.53 -25.51
N GLU A 285 -0.28 5.43 -26.73
CA GLU A 285 0.00 6.42 -27.76
C GLU A 285 -0.20 7.77 -27.08
N PRO A 286 0.81 8.64 -27.04
CA PRO A 286 0.60 10.00 -26.56
C PRO A 286 -0.56 10.58 -27.37
N PRO A 287 -1.51 11.31 -26.74
CA PRO A 287 -2.59 11.95 -27.48
C PRO A 287 -1.98 12.75 -28.63
N LYS A 288 -2.44 12.49 -29.86
CA LYS A 288 -1.91 13.01 -31.14
C LYS A 288 -2.05 14.53 -31.34
N HIS A 289 -2.04 15.31 -30.26
CA HIS A 289 -2.06 16.77 -30.32
C HIS A 289 -0.89 17.34 -29.51
N LEU A 290 0.30 17.30 -30.11
CA LEU A 290 1.40 18.28 -30.00
C LEU A 290 2.68 17.59 -30.51
N GLU A 291 2.86 17.63 -31.83
CA GLU A 291 4.14 17.28 -32.47
C GLU A 291 5.19 18.34 -32.10
N THR A 292 6.05 18.02 -31.15
CA THR A 292 7.35 18.68 -31.03
C THR A 292 8.42 17.60 -31.19
N LYS A 293 9.12 17.64 -32.32
CA LYS A 293 10.22 16.74 -32.67
C LYS A 293 11.22 16.61 -31.51
N ARG A 294 11.30 15.43 -30.90
CA ARG A 294 12.48 14.97 -30.17
C ARG A 294 12.79 13.51 -30.50
N GLN A 295 14.09 13.29 -30.56
CA GLN A 295 14.84 12.24 -31.22
C GLN A 295 14.79 10.91 -30.45
N ASP A 296 14.83 9.82 -31.20
CA ASP A 296 14.56 8.43 -30.79
C ASP A 296 15.50 7.86 -29.71
N ASP A 297 14.92 7.05 -28.81
CA ASP A 297 15.62 6.09 -27.95
C ASP A 297 14.80 4.77 -27.93
N PRO A 298 15.39 3.58 -28.10
CA PRO A 298 14.63 2.35 -28.34
C PRO A 298 14.15 1.66 -27.05
N HIS A 299 12.82 1.42 -27.03
CA HIS A 299 12.01 0.34 -26.41
C HIS A 299 12.52 -0.43 -25.17
N LYS A 300 11.69 -0.45 -24.10
CA LYS A 300 11.76 -1.37 -22.96
C LYS A 300 10.41 -2.07 -22.70
N ASP A 301 10.40 -3.39 -22.86
CA ASP A 301 9.31 -4.34 -22.54
C ASP A 301 9.55 -5.04 -21.19
N GLY A 302 8.48 -5.44 -20.49
CA GLY A 302 8.51 -6.13 -19.19
C GLY A 302 8.02 -7.59 -19.28
N TYR A 303 8.54 -8.51 -18.46
CA TYR A 303 8.16 -9.94 -18.41
C TYR A 303 7.86 -10.39 -16.97
N ALA A 304 7.12 -11.48 -16.82
CA ALA A 304 6.96 -12.29 -15.62
C ALA A 304 7.82 -13.55 -15.72
N ILE A 305 8.07 -14.14 -14.55
CA ILE A 305 8.69 -15.45 -14.32
C ILE A 305 7.72 -16.26 -13.44
#